data_AF-A0A519ZN63-F1
#
_entry.id   AF-A0A519ZN63-F1
#
_cell.length_a   1.000
_cell.length_b   1.000
_cell.length_c   1.000
_cell.angle_alpha   90.00
_cell.angle_beta   90.00
_cell.angle_gamma   90.00
#
_symmetry.space_group_name_H-M   'P 1'
#
loop_
_entity.id
_entity.type
_entity.pdbx_description
1 polymer ?
#
loop_
_entity_poly.entity_id
_entity_poly.type
_entity_poly.pdbx_seq_one_letter_code
_entity_poly.pdbx_strand_id
1 'polypeptide(L)'
;MSPAAIDAFRVATLDGHALAVRAYEPHGKPPRRAVLIVPAMGVPQRFYEAFALWLAGQGVAVMSFDYRGQGESAPRSLRGFKADITDWATKDLPAVADALCARWPGLPRSYLGHSLGGQIFGLLEGQERFERVLTVASGNGYWRWNAPGVKRRAPLLWWLLTPVGIALAGHFPGKRLGVIGDLPAGAMWQWRRWCLHPDYLGVEGDAVAPALRPCHHAHPCRGARRRRAVVARRHPPAVSSVRQGARAVREPRTAGLRPDFHRPLRPLQTFGRGPAVASGAAVARRLIHPLPPIAHFQQETAMSDILAHHEASVLTLTFNRLDKKNAITAAMYTALADALTEAARDDTVRVVVFQGHEQVFTAGNDLADFKNNPPKVGEGEGPAPVFRFLEALRTFPKPLLAAVAGPAVGIGTTLLLHCDMVYAGDNAAFSLPFVNLGLCPEAGASLLLPNLVGFQRAAEKLLLGEAFYAEEARDMGLVNRVVPPTEVNGYAQAQARKLAAKPAASLRITKSLMKQPLTQLPALMQDEIAHFGELLRGPAAKEAIGAIMEKRKPDFSKF
;
A
#
# COMPACT_ATOMS: atom_id res chain seq x y z
N MET A 1 17.84 -25.64 -1.37
CA MET A 1 18.06 -25.33 -2.80
C MET A 1 19.45 -24.73 -2.92
N SER A 2 20.32 -25.25 -3.79
CA SER A 2 21.61 -24.60 -4.03
C SER A 2 21.41 -23.18 -4.55
N PRO A 3 22.28 -22.22 -4.17
CA PRO A 3 22.18 -20.84 -4.63
C PRO A 3 22.50 -20.75 -6.12
N ALA A 4 21.64 -20.08 -6.89
CA ALA A 4 21.78 -19.84 -8.34
C ALA A 4 23.22 -19.44 -8.71
N ALA A 5 23.76 -20.04 -9.77
CA ALA A 5 25.12 -19.75 -10.22
C ALA A 5 25.19 -18.32 -10.78
N ILE A 6 26.17 -17.55 -10.32
CA ILE A 6 26.48 -16.21 -10.81
C ILE A 6 27.74 -16.30 -11.66
N ASP A 7 27.63 -15.95 -12.93
CA ASP A 7 28.76 -15.85 -13.85
C ASP A 7 29.06 -14.37 -14.15
N ALA A 8 30.25 -13.91 -13.77
CA ALA A 8 30.68 -12.53 -13.95
C ALA A 8 31.71 -12.45 -15.09
N PHE A 9 31.42 -11.62 -16.10
CA PHE A 9 32.25 -11.48 -17.29
C PHE A 9 32.22 -10.03 -17.80
N ARG A 10 33.01 -9.75 -18.84
CA ARG A 10 33.01 -8.43 -19.49
C ARG A 10 32.48 -8.47 -20.91
N VAL A 11 31.73 -7.43 -21.28
CA VAL A 11 31.22 -7.21 -22.63
C VAL A 11 31.88 -5.96 -23.21
N ALA A 12 32.45 -6.09 -24.41
CA ALA A 12 33.02 -4.97 -25.14
C ALA A 12 31.93 -4.21 -25.90
N THR A 13 31.93 -2.88 -25.78
CA THR A 13 31.07 -1.99 -26.58
C THR A 13 31.69 -1.73 -27.95
N LEU A 14 30.92 -1.16 -28.88
CA LEU A 14 31.39 -0.83 -30.24
C LEU A 14 32.62 0.07 -30.25
N ASP A 15 32.78 0.94 -29.25
CA ASP A 15 33.93 1.82 -29.08
C ASP A 15 35.01 1.25 -28.13
N GLY A 16 34.98 -0.06 -27.86
CA GLY A 16 36.03 -0.79 -27.14
C GLY A 16 35.99 -0.67 -25.62
N HIS A 17 34.94 -0.11 -25.03
CA HIS A 17 34.80 -0.05 -23.57
C HIS A 17 34.34 -1.40 -23.00
N ALA A 18 34.87 -1.81 -21.85
CA ALA A 18 34.58 -3.10 -21.25
C ALA A 18 33.62 -2.98 -20.05
N LEU A 19 32.36 -3.37 -20.23
CA LEU A 19 31.33 -3.35 -19.20
C LEU A 19 31.38 -4.61 -18.34
N ALA A 20 31.28 -4.46 -17.03
CA ALA A 20 31.08 -5.56 -16.09
C ALA A 20 29.63 -6.04 -16.16
N VAL A 21 29.45 -7.34 -16.41
CA VAL A 21 28.16 -8.00 -16.59
C VAL A 21 28.08 -9.21 -15.66
N ARG A 22 26.91 -9.44 -15.06
CA ARG A 22 26.59 -10.65 -14.30
C ARG A 22 25.44 -11.39 -14.96
N ALA A 23 25.63 -12.68 -15.22
CA ALA A 23 24.60 -13.61 -15.62
C ALA A 23 24.20 -14.50 -14.43
N TYR A 24 22.90 -14.68 -14.24
CA TYR A 24 22.31 -15.49 -13.17
C TYR A 24 21.56 -16.65 -13.83
N GLU A 25 22.03 -17.87 -13.57
CA GLU A 25 21.51 -19.06 -14.22
C GLU A 25 20.55 -19.85 -13.33
N PRO A 26 19.39 -20.29 -13.86
CA PRO A 26 18.49 -21.17 -13.13
C PRO A 26 19.09 -22.57 -12.95
N HIS A 27 18.86 -23.18 -11.79
CA HIS A 27 19.33 -24.55 -11.53
C HIS A 27 18.37 -25.63 -12.04
N GLY A 28 18.96 -26.70 -12.58
CA GLY A 28 18.30 -27.99 -12.78
C GLY A 28 17.28 -28.07 -13.92
N LYS A 29 16.99 -26.97 -14.63
CA LYS A 29 16.12 -26.92 -15.82
C LYS A 29 16.58 -25.81 -16.78
N PRO A 30 16.39 -25.99 -18.11
CA PRO A 30 16.69 -24.93 -19.07
C PRO A 30 15.82 -23.69 -18.79
N PRO A 31 16.38 -22.48 -18.91
CA PRO A 31 15.63 -21.24 -18.72
C PRO A 31 14.47 -21.14 -19.72
N ARG A 32 13.31 -20.68 -19.23
CA ARG A 32 12.13 -20.44 -20.09
C ARG A 32 12.09 -19.04 -20.73
N ARG A 33 12.96 -18.14 -20.27
CA ARG A 33 13.02 -16.72 -20.65
C ARG A 33 14.35 -16.13 -20.21
N ALA A 34 14.85 -15.16 -20.97
CA ALA A 34 15.96 -14.30 -20.58
C ALA A 34 15.45 -12.90 -20.20
N VAL A 35 15.92 -12.34 -19.09
CA VAL A 35 15.60 -11.00 -18.61
C VAL A 35 16.87 -10.16 -18.58
N LEU A 36 16.86 -9.01 -19.26
CA LEU A 36 17.88 -7.99 -19.09
C LEU A 36 17.41 -6.97 -18.06
N ILE A 37 18.12 -6.87 -16.94
CA ILE A 37 17.93 -5.81 -15.94
C ILE A 37 18.81 -4.63 -16.33
N VAL A 38 18.18 -3.50 -16.59
CA VAL A 38 18.84 -2.26 -16.98
C VAL A 38 18.78 -1.27 -15.82
N PRO A 39 19.93 -0.98 -15.18
CA PRO A 39 19.96 -0.21 -13.94
C PRO A 39 19.44 1.22 -14.06
N ALA A 40 18.99 1.74 -12.92
CA ALA A 40 18.92 3.17 -12.65
C ALA A 40 20.31 3.82 -12.62
N MET A 41 20.34 5.11 -12.96
CA MET A 41 21.56 5.91 -12.90
C MET A 41 22.09 6.03 -11.47
N GLY A 42 23.39 5.80 -11.29
CA GLY A 42 24.05 5.86 -10.00
C GLY A 42 23.77 4.66 -9.08
N VAL A 43 23.10 3.63 -9.59
CA VAL A 43 22.74 2.42 -8.83
C VAL A 43 23.49 1.22 -9.44
N PRO A 44 24.44 0.60 -8.71
CA PRO A 44 25.25 -0.47 -9.26
C PRO A 44 24.47 -1.78 -9.43
N GLN A 45 24.92 -2.65 -10.34
CA GLN A 45 24.26 -3.92 -10.68
C GLN A 45 24.04 -4.84 -9.46
N ARG A 46 24.94 -4.78 -8.46
CA ARG A 46 24.82 -5.52 -7.19
C ARG A 46 23.54 -5.19 -6.42
N PHE A 47 22.95 -4.02 -6.61
CA PHE A 47 21.66 -3.66 -6.00
C PHE A 47 20.53 -4.61 -6.46
N TYR A 48 20.61 -5.10 -7.70
CA TYR A 48 19.58 -5.96 -8.29
C TYR A 48 19.83 -7.45 -8.04
N GLU A 49 20.94 -7.81 -7.39
CA GLU A 49 21.38 -9.20 -7.24
C GLU A 49 20.35 -10.08 -6.56
N ALA A 50 19.79 -9.65 -5.42
CA ALA A 50 18.79 -10.42 -4.70
C ALA A 50 17.56 -10.72 -5.57
N PHE A 51 17.13 -9.75 -6.37
CA PHE A 51 16.01 -9.91 -7.29
C PHE A 51 16.36 -10.79 -8.50
N ALA A 52 17.57 -10.65 -9.04
CA ALA A 52 18.07 -11.49 -10.13
C ALA A 52 18.19 -12.96 -9.70
N LEU A 53 18.72 -13.22 -8.51
CA LEU A 53 18.78 -14.56 -7.90
C LEU A 53 17.38 -15.14 -7.67
N TRP A 54 16.43 -14.31 -7.18
CA TRP A 54 15.05 -14.75 -7.03
C TRP A 54 14.42 -15.15 -8.38
N LEU A 55 14.59 -14.34 -9.42
CA LEU A 55 14.13 -14.64 -10.79
C LEU A 55 14.78 -15.92 -11.34
N ALA A 56 16.08 -16.11 -11.12
CA ALA A 56 16.80 -17.34 -11.46
C ALA A 56 16.19 -18.55 -10.74
N GLY A 57 15.84 -18.41 -9.46
CA GLY A 57 15.09 -19.42 -8.71
C GLY A 57 13.71 -19.75 -9.30
N GLN A 58 13.11 -18.84 -10.08
CA GLN A 58 11.85 -19.05 -10.82
C GLN A 58 12.05 -19.62 -12.25
N GLY A 59 13.25 -20.12 -12.57
CA GLY A 59 13.57 -20.70 -13.87
C GLY A 59 13.83 -19.69 -14.99
N VAL A 60 14.24 -18.47 -14.65
CA VAL A 60 14.47 -17.37 -15.59
C VAL A 60 15.96 -17.05 -15.65
N ALA A 61 16.54 -17.00 -16.85
CA ALA A 61 17.90 -16.50 -17.01
C ALA A 61 17.90 -14.97 -16.87
N VAL A 62 18.83 -14.41 -16.10
CA VAL A 62 18.90 -12.96 -15.88
C VAL A 62 20.28 -12.43 -16.21
N MET A 63 20.36 -11.27 -16.84
CA MET A 63 21.59 -10.51 -17.02
C MET A 63 21.44 -9.12 -16.43
N SER A 64 22.43 -8.66 -15.67
CA SER A 64 22.57 -7.28 -15.22
C SER A 64 23.97 -6.77 -15.56
N PHE A 65 24.15 -5.46 -15.56
CA PHE A 65 25.42 -4.83 -15.91
C PHE A 65 25.57 -3.48 -15.21
N ASP A 66 26.78 -2.94 -15.17
CA ASP A 66 27.02 -1.54 -14.82
C ASP A 66 27.35 -0.74 -16.09
N TYR A 67 26.76 0.45 -16.25
CA TYR A 67 27.14 1.37 -17.32
C TYR A 67 28.61 1.81 -17.21
N ARG A 68 29.22 2.22 -18.33
CA ARG A 68 30.56 2.82 -18.32
C ARG A 68 30.62 3.98 -17.32
N GLY A 69 31.63 3.97 -16.46
CA GLY A 69 31.77 4.99 -15.42
C GLY A 69 30.90 4.78 -14.17
N GLN A 70 30.24 3.63 -14.03
CA GLN A 70 29.49 3.24 -12.83
C GLN A 70 29.92 1.86 -12.33
N GLY A 71 29.72 1.62 -11.02
CA GLY A 71 29.92 0.30 -10.40
C GLY A 71 31.25 -0.36 -10.78
N GLU A 72 31.18 -1.60 -11.25
CA GLU A 72 32.33 -2.41 -11.67
C GLU A 72 32.84 -2.09 -13.10
N SER A 73 32.09 -1.27 -13.83
CA SER A 73 32.44 -0.69 -15.14
C SER A 73 33.09 0.70 -15.01
N ALA A 74 33.32 1.19 -13.79
CA ALA A 74 33.98 2.47 -13.56
C ALA A 74 35.51 2.32 -13.69
N PRO A 75 36.21 3.31 -14.29
CA PRO A 75 37.66 3.41 -14.19
C PRO A 75 38.08 3.73 -12.75
N ARG A 76 39.38 3.65 -12.47
CA ARG A 76 39.95 4.04 -11.15
C ARG A 76 39.61 5.48 -10.75
N SER A 77 39.41 6.38 -11.72
CA SER A 77 39.01 7.77 -11.50
C SER A 77 38.03 8.23 -12.57
N LEU A 78 36.95 8.89 -12.15
CA LEU A 78 35.98 9.52 -13.04
C LEU A 78 36.41 10.91 -13.51
N ARG A 79 37.49 11.48 -12.94
CA ARG A 79 37.98 12.81 -13.32
C ARG A 79 38.45 12.78 -14.78
N GLY A 80 37.77 13.53 -15.63
CA GLY A 80 38.05 13.56 -17.07
C GLY A 80 37.56 12.34 -17.86
N PHE A 81 36.85 11.41 -17.22
CA PHE A 81 36.25 10.27 -17.91
C PHE A 81 35.05 10.73 -18.74
N LYS A 82 35.11 10.48 -20.05
CA LYS A 82 34.07 10.88 -21.01
C LYS A 82 33.01 9.79 -21.11
N ALA A 83 31.84 10.08 -20.57
CA ALA A 83 30.63 9.28 -20.75
C ALA A 83 29.41 10.16 -20.50
N ASP A 84 28.37 9.94 -21.29
CA ASP A 84 27.05 10.53 -21.10
C ASP A 84 25.93 9.46 -21.22
N ILE A 85 24.68 9.89 -21.08
CA ILE A 85 23.53 8.99 -21.14
C ILE A 85 23.32 8.49 -22.58
N THR A 86 23.68 9.26 -23.59
CA THR A 86 23.62 8.82 -24.98
C THR A 86 24.58 7.66 -25.23
N ASP A 87 25.80 7.72 -24.70
CA ASP A 87 26.74 6.59 -24.74
C ASP A 87 26.12 5.34 -24.07
N TRP A 88 25.47 5.50 -22.92
CA TRP A 88 24.81 4.40 -22.23
C TRP A 88 23.68 3.78 -23.05
N ALA A 89 22.88 4.61 -23.70
CA ALA A 89 21.73 4.17 -24.49
C ALA A 89 22.12 3.55 -25.84
N THR A 90 23.13 4.10 -26.51
CA THR A 90 23.48 3.76 -27.91
C THR A 90 24.69 2.85 -28.04
N LYS A 91 25.49 2.67 -26.98
CA LYS A 91 26.70 1.83 -27.01
C LYS A 91 26.68 0.76 -25.94
N ASP A 92 26.37 1.11 -24.69
CA ASP A 92 26.42 0.14 -23.60
C ASP A 92 25.24 -0.83 -23.67
N LEU A 93 24.03 -0.29 -23.73
CA LEU A 93 22.81 -1.09 -23.72
C LEU A 93 22.71 -2.05 -24.92
N PRO A 94 23.03 -1.65 -26.18
CA PRO A 94 23.07 -2.60 -27.30
C PRO A 94 24.08 -3.72 -27.09
N ALA A 95 25.29 -3.42 -26.60
CA ALA A 95 26.32 -4.43 -26.40
C ALA A 95 25.88 -5.51 -25.39
N VAL A 96 25.24 -5.10 -24.29
CA VAL A 96 24.71 -6.05 -23.29
C VAL A 96 23.48 -6.78 -23.81
N ALA A 97 22.63 -6.12 -24.60
CA ALA A 97 21.49 -6.77 -25.25
C ALA A 97 21.92 -7.83 -26.26
N ASP A 98 23.00 -7.60 -27.00
CA ASP A 98 23.62 -8.57 -27.91
C ASP A 98 24.22 -9.75 -27.12
N ALA A 99 24.92 -9.46 -26.01
CA ALA A 99 25.45 -10.49 -25.13
C ALA A 99 24.35 -11.38 -24.52
N LEU A 100 23.20 -10.80 -24.15
CA LEU A 100 22.02 -11.54 -23.70
C LEU A 100 21.51 -12.49 -24.79
N CYS A 101 21.39 -11.99 -26.03
CA CYS A 101 20.90 -12.77 -27.16
C CYS A 101 21.85 -13.91 -27.54
N ALA A 102 23.16 -13.65 -27.50
CA ALA A 102 24.20 -14.63 -27.78
C ALA A 102 24.26 -15.71 -26.69
N ARG A 103 24.10 -15.35 -25.42
CA ARG A 103 24.15 -16.30 -24.31
C ARG A 103 22.95 -17.22 -24.27
N TRP A 104 21.76 -16.71 -24.57
CA TRP A 104 20.51 -17.49 -24.54
C TRP A 104 19.76 -17.40 -25.87
N PRO A 105 20.28 -18.04 -26.93
CA PRO A 105 19.67 -18.00 -28.25
C PRO A 105 18.29 -18.67 -28.24
N GLY A 106 17.34 -18.09 -28.97
CA GLY A 106 15.98 -18.63 -29.13
C GLY A 106 15.04 -18.47 -27.95
N LEU A 107 15.49 -17.98 -26.78
CA LEU A 107 14.59 -17.70 -25.67
C LEU A 107 13.78 -16.42 -25.90
N PRO A 108 12.52 -16.36 -25.44
CA PRO A 108 11.82 -15.10 -25.36
C PRO A 108 12.54 -14.17 -24.37
N ARG A 109 12.60 -12.88 -24.69
CA ARG A 109 13.37 -11.89 -23.93
C ARG A 109 12.46 -10.84 -23.31
N SER A 110 12.79 -10.43 -22.11
CA SER A 110 12.14 -9.34 -21.39
C SER A 110 13.15 -8.27 -20.99
N TYR A 111 12.73 -7.02 -21.11
CA TYR A 111 13.47 -5.85 -20.66
C TYR A 111 12.90 -5.39 -19.31
N LEU A 112 13.76 -5.24 -18.30
CA LEU A 112 13.41 -4.64 -17.02
C LEU A 112 14.23 -3.38 -16.80
N GLY A 113 13.66 -2.22 -17.08
CA GLY A 113 14.31 -0.93 -16.89
C GLY A 113 13.94 -0.28 -15.56
N HIS A 114 14.92 0.08 -14.75
CA HIS A 114 14.70 0.86 -13.52
C HIS A 114 15.10 2.33 -13.74
N SER A 115 14.20 3.26 -13.43
CA SER A 115 14.41 4.71 -13.54
C SER A 115 14.97 5.07 -14.94
N LEU A 116 16.19 5.61 -15.03
CA LEU A 116 16.87 5.90 -16.29
C LEU A 116 16.86 4.70 -17.25
N GLY A 117 17.10 3.48 -16.75
CA GLY A 117 17.09 2.28 -17.56
C GLY A 117 15.76 2.04 -18.27
N GLY A 118 14.62 2.44 -17.70
CA GLY A 118 13.34 2.39 -18.41
C GLY A 118 13.07 3.60 -19.31
N GLN A 119 13.64 4.76 -18.99
CA GLN A 119 13.51 5.98 -19.81
C GLN A 119 14.24 5.86 -21.15
N ILE A 120 15.39 5.18 -21.18
CA ILE A 120 16.23 5.05 -22.37
C ILE A 120 15.86 3.86 -23.26
N PHE A 121 14.82 3.08 -22.93
CA PHE A 121 14.44 1.91 -23.72
C PHE A 121 14.13 2.27 -25.18
N GLY A 122 13.44 3.39 -25.43
CA GLY A 122 13.13 3.83 -26.80
C GLY A 122 14.35 4.23 -27.62
N LEU A 123 15.51 4.45 -26.99
CA LEU A 123 16.77 4.75 -27.66
C LEU A 123 17.56 3.49 -28.01
N LEU A 124 17.12 2.32 -27.53
CA LEU A 124 17.76 1.05 -27.81
C LEU A 124 17.51 0.63 -29.26
N GLU A 125 18.58 0.58 -30.04
CA GLU A 125 18.53 -0.04 -31.36
C GLU A 125 18.16 -1.53 -31.23
N GLY A 126 17.28 -2.00 -32.10
CA GLY A 126 16.79 -3.39 -32.07
C GLY A 126 15.84 -3.70 -30.91
N GLN A 127 15.08 -2.72 -30.42
CA GLN A 127 14.10 -2.90 -29.32
C GLN A 127 13.11 -4.05 -29.53
N GLU A 128 12.81 -4.42 -30.78
CA GLU A 128 11.94 -5.53 -31.18
C GLU A 128 12.45 -6.90 -30.72
N ARG A 129 13.72 -7.01 -30.33
CA ARG A 129 14.28 -8.23 -29.73
C ARG A 129 13.62 -8.58 -28.39
N PHE A 130 12.96 -7.63 -27.73
CA PHE A 130 12.27 -7.81 -26.45
C PHE A 130 10.75 -7.91 -26.65
N GLU A 131 10.17 -9.04 -26.25
CA GLU A 131 8.71 -9.29 -26.34
C GLU A 131 7.93 -8.52 -25.26
N ARG A 132 8.59 -8.26 -24.11
CA ARG A 132 7.97 -7.62 -22.95
C ARG A 132 8.91 -6.61 -22.35
N VAL A 133 8.37 -5.47 -22.00
CA VAL A 133 9.09 -4.37 -21.37
C VAL A 133 8.38 -4.03 -20.08
N LEU A 134 9.12 -4.05 -18.97
CA LEU A 134 8.67 -3.59 -17.68
C LEU A 134 9.57 -2.42 -17.27
N THR A 135 8.97 -1.27 -17.02
CA THR A 135 9.67 -0.08 -16.52
C THR A 135 9.24 0.20 -15.09
N VAL A 136 10.19 0.40 -14.20
CA VAL A 136 9.96 0.68 -12.77
C VAL A 136 10.50 2.05 -12.46
N ALA A 137 9.67 2.94 -11.89
CA ALA A 137 10.06 4.31 -11.52
C ALA A 137 10.65 5.16 -12.67
N SER A 138 10.26 4.91 -13.92
CA SER A 138 10.76 5.59 -15.13
C SER A 138 9.92 6.81 -15.52
N GLY A 139 9.55 7.64 -14.53
CA GLY A 139 8.77 8.85 -14.75
C GLY A 139 9.57 10.01 -15.31
N ASN A 140 8.90 11.09 -15.74
CA ASN A 140 9.57 12.31 -16.18
C ASN A 140 10.28 13.00 -15.00
N GLY A 141 11.56 13.33 -15.15
CA GLY A 141 12.38 13.95 -14.11
C GLY A 141 12.32 15.47 -14.05
N TYR A 142 11.45 16.12 -14.84
CA TYR A 142 11.33 17.56 -14.89
C TYR A 142 11.00 18.13 -13.51
N TRP A 143 11.89 18.99 -13.02
CA TRP A 143 11.93 19.36 -11.60
C TRP A 143 10.65 20.03 -11.10
N ARG A 144 9.87 20.68 -11.97
CA ARG A 144 8.62 21.35 -11.58
C ARG A 144 7.44 20.39 -11.41
N TRP A 145 7.51 19.19 -12.00
CA TRP A 145 6.51 18.13 -11.87
C TRP A 145 6.80 17.17 -10.70
N ASN A 146 7.99 17.29 -10.10
CA ASN A 146 8.32 16.52 -8.91
C ASN A 146 7.47 16.90 -7.70
N ALA A 147 7.33 15.95 -6.76
CA ALA A 147 6.64 16.15 -5.49
C ALA A 147 7.16 17.39 -4.73
N PRO A 148 6.33 18.08 -3.92
CA PRO A 148 6.70 19.35 -3.29
C PRO A 148 8.01 19.34 -2.50
N GLY A 149 8.34 18.22 -1.84
CA GLY A 149 9.61 18.05 -1.12
C GLY A 149 10.83 18.10 -2.04
N VAL A 150 10.78 17.35 -3.14
CA VAL A 150 11.87 17.30 -4.14
C VAL A 150 11.94 18.61 -4.91
N LYS A 151 10.79 19.17 -5.31
CA LYS A 151 10.70 20.46 -6.01
C LYS A 151 11.35 21.61 -5.25
N ARG A 152 11.24 21.63 -3.92
CA ARG A 152 11.89 22.64 -3.05
C ARG A 152 13.41 22.48 -2.96
N ARG A 153 13.93 21.26 -3.07
CA ARG A 153 15.38 20.96 -2.99
C ARG A 153 16.06 20.93 -4.36
N ALA A 154 15.29 20.73 -5.44
CA ALA A 154 15.80 20.67 -6.79
C ALA A 154 16.68 21.87 -7.16
N PRO A 155 16.37 23.12 -6.72
CA PRO A 155 17.24 24.23 -7.03
C PRO A 155 18.65 24.13 -6.45
N LEU A 156 18.76 23.65 -5.21
CA LEU A 156 20.04 23.41 -4.56
C LEU A 156 20.86 22.37 -5.34
N LEU A 157 20.22 21.28 -5.78
CA LEU A 157 20.89 20.25 -6.56
C LEU A 157 21.37 20.79 -7.91
N TRP A 158 20.48 21.44 -8.68
CA TRP A 158 20.74 21.79 -10.07
C TRP A 158 21.58 23.04 -10.26
N TRP A 159 21.45 24.05 -9.41
CA TRP A 159 22.18 25.31 -9.58
C TRP A 159 23.37 25.48 -8.63
N LEU A 160 23.49 24.67 -7.57
CA LEU A 160 24.64 24.75 -6.65
C LEU A 160 25.45 23.46 -6.63
N LEU A 161 24.87 22.35 -6.17
CA LEU A 161 25.63 21.12 -5.90
C LEU A 161 26.23 20.51 -7.18
N THR A 162 25.48 20.53 -8.29
CA THR A 162 25.95 19.96 -9.56
C THR A 162 27.13 20.75 -10.15
N PRO A 163 27.04 22.08 -10.38
CA PRO A 163 28.16 22.83 -10.91
C PRO A 163 29.39 22.81 -10.00
N VAL A 164 29.20 23.01 -8.69
CA VAL A 164 30.31 23.05 -7.73
C VAL A 164 30.97 21.68 -7.60
N GLY A 165 30.17 20.60 -7.47
CA GLY A 165 30.69 19.24 -7.35
C GLY A 165 31.54 18.85 -8.56
N ILE A 166 31.05 19.14 -9.77
CA ILE A 166 31.78 18.83 -11.01
C ILE A 166 33.03 19.71 -11.16
N ALA A 167 32.96 21.00 -10.84
CA ALA A 167 34.12 21.89 -10.92
C ALA A 167 35.26 21.44 -10.00
N LEU A 168 34.93 21.01 -8.77
CA LEU A 168 35.92 20.58 -7.78
C LEU A 168 36.46 19.17 -8.05
N ALA A 169 35.60 18.22 -8.41
CA ALA A 169 35.98 16.80 -8.50
C ALA A 169 36.20 16.30 -9.94
N GLY A 170 35.84 17.08 -10.96
CA GLY A 170 35.85 16.69 -12.37
C GLY A 170 34.84 15.60 -12.75
N HIS A 171 33.94 15.26 -11.83
CA HIS A 171 32.82 14.33 -11.94
C HIS A 171 31.79 14.72 -10.87
N PHE A 172 30.59 14.14 -10.85
CA PHE A 172 29.63 14.41 -9.79
C PHE A 172 29.85 13.46 -8.59
N PRO A 173 30.31 13.93 -7.42
CA PRO A 173 30.63 13.08 -6.27
C PRO A 173 29.38 12.76 -5.45
N GLY A 174 28.37 12.16 -6.09
CA GLY A 174 27.05 11.95 -5.52
C GLY A 174 27.06 11.20 -4.19
N LYS A 175 27.98 10.24 -4.00
CA LYS A 175 28.06 9.46 -2.76
C LYS A 175 28.49 10.31 -1.58
N ARG A 176 29.45 11.22 -1.78
CA ARG A 176 29.91 12.15 -0.73
C ARG A 176 28.84 13.17 -0.36
N LEU A 177 27.96 13.49 -1.30
CA LEU A 177 26.85 14.41 -1.11
C LEU A 177 25.58 13.74 -0.56
N GLY A 178 25.55 12.40 -0.44
CA GLY A 178 24.40 11.65 0.06
C GLY A 178 23.17 11.70 -0.86
N VAL A 179 23.35 11.87 -2.18
CA VAL A 179 22.23 12.04 -3.13
C VAL A 179 22.04 10.80 -4.02
N ILE A 180 23.02 10.50 -4.87
CA ILE A 180 23.04 9.37 -5.83
C ILE A 180 24.47 8.80 -5.90
N GLY A 181 24.72 7.75 -6.69
CA GLY A 181 26.08 7.29 -6.96
C GLY A 181 26.98 8.36 -7.61
N ASP A 182 28.28 8.11 -7.66
CA ASP A 182 29.22 8.97 -8.39
C ASP A 182 28.96 8.84 -9.90
N LEU A 183 28.94 9.96 -10.62
CA LEU A 183 28.62 9.97 -12.05
C LEU A 183 29.70 10.69 -12.87
N PRO A 184 29.95 10.24 -14.12
CA PRO A 184 30.68 11.03 -15.10
C PRO A 184 30.07 12.43 -15.27
N ALA A 185 30.92 13.42 -15.50
CA ALA A 185 30.46 14.81 -15.66
C ALA A 185 29.47 14.96 -16.83
N GLY A 186 29.74 14.30 -17.97
CA GLY A 186 28.87 14.33 -19.15
C GLY A 186 27.46 13.85 -18.84
N ALA A 187 27.35 12.67 -18.23
CA ALA A 187 26.06 12.11 -17.82
C ALA A 187 25.29 13.03 -16.86
N MET A 188 25.97 13.63 -15.87
CA MET A 188 25.31 14.53 -14.92
C MET A 188 24.84 15.84 -15.58
N TRP A 189 25.65 16.40 -16.49
CA TRP A 189 25.25 17.60 -17.23
C TRP A 189 24.07 17.36 -18.17
N GLN A 190 24.08 16.23 -18.87
CA GLN A 190 22.98 15.84 -19.73
C GLN A 190 21.69 15.61 -18.93
N TRP A 191 21.78 14.86 -17.82
CA TRP A 191 20.63 14.65 -16.94
C TRP A 191 20.08 15.95 -16.36
N ARG A 192 20.95 16.85 -15.92
CA ARG A 192 20.55 18.19 -15.47
C ARG A 192 19.80 18.93 -16.56
N ARG A 193 20.27 18.89 -17.82
CA ARG A 193 19.59 19.51 -18.96
C ARG A 193 18.17 18.95 -19.13
N TRP A 194 18.00 17.62 -19.05
CA TRP A 194 16.69 16.97 -19.13
C TRP A 194 15.79 17.43 -17.98
N CYS A 195 16.28 17.35 -16.74
CA CYS A 195 15.51 17.69 -15.56
C CYS A 195 15.13 19.17 -15.47
N LEU A 196 15.82 20.06 -16.18
CA LEU A 196 15.51 21.50 -16.25
C LEU A 196 14.60 21.89 -17.42
N HIS A 197 14.32 20.98 -18.35
CA HIS A 197 13.51 21.24 -19.54
C HIS A 197 12.14 20.55 -19.49
N PRO A 198 11.03 21.21 -19.84
CA PRO A 198 9.69 20.59 -19.83
C PRO A 198 9.59 19.37 -20.76
N ASP A 199 10.27 19.40 -21.90
CA ASP A 199 10.30 18.27 -22.85
C ASP A 199 11.19 17.11 -22.39
N TYR A 200 11.86 17.25 -21.24
CA TYR A 200 12.72 16.25 -20.62
C TYR A 200 13.74 15.67 -21.61
N LEU A 201 13.61 14.39 -21.99
CA LEU A 201 14.45 13.74 -22.99
C LEU A 201 14.39 14.44 -24.36
N GLY A 202 13.26 15.04 -24.72
CA GLY A 202 13.06 15.74 -25.99
C GLY A 202 13.99 16.94 -26.21
N VAL A 203 14.64 17.43 -25.15
CA VAL A 203 15.65 18.50 -25.26
C VAL A 203 16.88 18.08 -26.07
N GLU A 204 17.10 16.78 -26.28
CA GLU A 204 18.19 16.25 -27.10
C GLU A 204 17.90 16.34 -28.61
N GLY A 205 16.70 16.79 -29.02
CA GLY A 205 16.37 17.09 -30.41
C GLY A 205 16.53 15.90 -31.35
N ASP A 206 17.22 16.12 -32.48
CA ASP A 206 17.41 15.13 -33.54
C ASP A 206 18.10 13.84 -33.08
N ALA A 207 18.91 13.88 -32.01
CA ALA A 207 19.59 12.72 -31.46
C ALA A 207 18.61 11.68 -30.86
N VAL A 208 17.41 12.11 -30.47
CA VAL A 208 16.36 11.25 -29.89
C VAL A 208 15.07 11.32 -30.72
N ALA A 209 15.00 12.18 -31.73
CA ALA A 209 13.82 12.36 -32.57
C ALA A 209 13.28 11.07 -33.21
N PRO A 210 14.11 10.11 -33.69
CA PRO A 210 13.62 8.83 -34.18
C PRO A 210 12.88 8.01 -33.12
N ALA A 211 13.34 8.07 -31.87
CA ALA A 211 12.74 7.36 -30.72
C ALA A 211 11.49 8.05 -30.16
N LEU A 212 11.34 9.36 -30.40
CA LEU A 212 10.20 10.17 -29.95
C LEU A 212 9.10 10.32 -31.02
N ARG A 213 9.25 9.69 -32.20
CA ARG A 213 8.20 9.75 -33.23
C ARG A 213 6.92 9.10 -32.71
N PRO A 214 5.76 9.78 -32.77
CA PRO A 214 4.49 9.13 -32.47
C PRO A 214 4.33 7.91 -33.38
N CYS A 215 3.95 6.76 -32.81
CA CYS A 215 3.63 5.58 -33.57
C CYS A 215 2.49 5.90 -34.56
N HIS A 216 2.82 6.19 -35.82
CA HIS A 216 1.86 6.38 -36.90
C HIS A 216 1.13 5.08 -37.29
N HIS A 217 1.47 3.96 -36.65
CA HIS A 217 0.64 2.77 -36.60
C HIS A 217 -0.27 2.80 -35.38
N ALA A 218 -1.23 3.73 -35.41
CA ALA A 218 -2.54 3.45 -34.85
C ALA A 218 -3.15 2.32 -35.69
N HIS A 219 -2.76 1.07 -35.42
CA HIS A 219 -3.74 0.01 -35.56
C HIS A 219 -4.86 0.41 -34.59
N PRO A 220 -6.08 0.71 -35.07
CA PRO A 220 -7.18 0.83 -34.15
C PRO A 220 -7.19 -0.46 -33.36
N CYS A 221 -7.22 -0.39 -32.03
CA CYS A 221 -7.52 -1.52 -31.18
C CYS A 221 -8.86 -2.11 -31.62
N ARG A 222 -8.84 -2.95 -32.65
CA ARG A 222 -9.97 -3.69 -33.16
C ARG A 222 -10.22 -4.80 -32.14
N GLY A 223 -11.14 -4.51 -31.22
CA GLY A 223 -11.92 -5.55 -30.57
C GLY A 223 -11.48 -5.97 -29.17
N ALA A 224 -11.31 -5.04 -28.23
CA ALA A 224 -11.79 -5.32 -26.87
C ALA A 224 -13.31 -5.08 -26.82
N ARG A 225 -14.07 -5.85 -27.63
CA ARG A 225 -15.51 -6.01 -27.34
C ARG A 225 -15.58 -6.58 -25.94
N ARG A 226 -16.17 -5.82 -25.01
CA ARG A 226 -16.69 -6.34 -23.75
C ARG A 226 -17.47 -7.61 -24.05
N ARG A 227 -16.87 -8.79 -23.83
CA ARG A 227 -17.65 -10.01 -23.69
C ARG A 227 -18.37 -9.86 -22.34
N ARG A 228 -19.58 -9.30 -22.38
CA ARG A 228 -20.61 -9.69 -21.40
C ARG A 228 -20.72 -11.20 -21.51
N ALA A 229 -20.26 -11.92 -20.49
CA ALA A 229 -20.57 -13.33 -20.34
C ALA A 229 -22.08 -13.43 -20.13
N VAL A 230 -22.82 -13.61 -21.22
CA VAL A 230 -24.17 -14.17 -21.16
C VAL A 230 -23.97 -15.65 -20.88
N VAL A 231 -24.33 -16.06 -19.66
CA VAL A 231 -24.45 -17.47 -19.29
C VAL A 231 -25.62 -18.05 -20.07
N ALA A 232 -25.34 -18.55 -21.27
CA ALA A 232 -26.27 -19.42 -22.00
C ALA A 232 -26.06 -20.85 -21.49
N ARG A 233 -27.02 -21.34 -20.70
CA ARG A 233 -27.15 -22.75 -20.34
C ARG A 233 -27.19 -23.58 -21.63
N ARG A 234 -26.23 -24.48 -21.82
CA ARG A 234 -26.35 -25.60 -22.77
C ARG A 234 -26.42 -26.90 -21.98
N HIS A 235 -27.57 -27.54 -22.05
CA HIS A 235 -27.79 -28.92 -21.62
C HIS A 235 -26.93 -29.87 -22.47
N PRO A 236 -26.37 -30.95 -21.89
CA PRO A 236 -25.88 -32.08 -22.67
C PRO A 236 -27.06 -32.93 -23.17
N PRO A 237 -26.93 -33.61 -24.34
CA PRO A 237 -28.00 -34.41 -24.89
C PRO A 237 -28.16 -35.75 -24.16
N ALA A 238 -29.40 -36.23 -24.14
CA ALA A 238 -29.79 -37.53 -23.63
C ALA A 238 -29.22 -38.67 -24.47
N VAL A 239 -28.73 -39.72 -23.81
CA VAL A 239 -28.58 -41.05 -24.39
C VAL A 239 -29.29 -42.05 -23.49
N SER A 240 -30.14 -42.85 -24.11
CA SER A 240 -31.11 -43.78 -23.55
C SER A 240 -30.48 -45.09 -23.04
N SER A 241 -30.95 -45.48 -21.85
CA SER A 241 -31.22 -46.84 -21.33
C SER A 241 -30.57 -48.08 -21.98
N VAL A 242 -29.87 -48.87 -21.16
CA VAL A 242 -30.03 -50.34 -21.09
C VAL A 242 -29.96 -50.79 -19.61
N ARG A 243 -30.89 -51.68 -19.24
CA ARG A 243 -31.10 -52.31 -17.92
C ARG A 243 -30.08 -53.41 -17.61
N GLN A 244 -29.80 -53.59 -16.32
CA GLN A 244 -29.65 -54.85 -15.53
C GLN A 244 -28.99 -54.41 -14.20
N GLY A 245 -29.41 -54.71 -12.98
CA GLY A 245 -30.33 -55.69 -12.39
C GLY A 245 -29.62 -56.28 -11.17
N ALA A 246 -30.03 -55.97 -9.93
CA ALA A 246 -30.03 -56.87 -8.76
C ALA A 246 -30.20 -56.14 -7.38
N ARG A 247 -31.24 -56.57 -6.66
CA ARG A 247 -31.42 -56.81 -5.20
C ARG A 247 -30.91 -55.75 -4.19
N ALA A 248 -31.76 -55.02 -3.46
CA ALA A 248 -32.68 -55.42 -2.37
C ALA A 248 -32.01 -55.83 -1.05
N VAL A 249 -32.07 -54.96 -0.02
CA VAL A 249 -32.42 -55.29 1.38
C VAL A 249 -33.18 -54.09 1.97
N ARG A 250 -34.22 -54.38 2.74
CA ARG A 250 -35.28 -53.51 3.24
C ARG A 250 -35.15 -53.36 4.77
N GLU A 251 -35.43 -52.14 5.26
CA GLU A 251 -36.20 -51.76 6.48
C GLU A 251 -35.79 -52.23 7.91
N PRO A 252 -36.37 -51.66 9.02
CA PRO A 252 -37.48 -50.68 9.11
C PRO A 252 -37.30 -49.45 10.06
N ARG A 253 -38.29 -48.56 9.94
CA ARG A 253 -38.68 -47.40 10.77
C ARG A 253 -39.56 -47.79 11.96
N THR A 254 -39.68 -46.88 12.95
CA THR A 254 -40.91 -46.49 13.69
C THR A 254 -40.69 -45.07 14.30
N ALA A 255 -41.51 -44.03 14.02
CA ALA A 255 -42.83 -43.60 14.58
C ALA A 255 -42.73 -43.11 16.05
N GLY A 256 -43.33 -42.02 16.58
CA GLY A 256 -44.30 -40.96 16.20
C GLY A 256 -44.25 -39.88 17.33
N LEU A 257 -44.80 -38.66 17.26
CA LEU A 257 -46.19 -38.28 17.57
C LEU A 257 -46.34 -36.73 17.60
N ARG A 258 -47.51 -36.21 17.18
CA ARG A 258 -48.10 -34.89 17.51
C ARG A 258 -49.28 -35.10 18.49
N PRO A 259 -49.86 -34.06 19.15
CA PRO A 259 -51.06 -33.34 18.62
C PRO A 259 -51.16 -31.83 19.03
N ASP A 260 -51.68 -30.92 18.20
CA ASP A 260 -53.03 -30.28 18.11
C ASP A 260 -53.26 -29.02 18.98
N PHE A 261 -53.86 -27.96 18.40
CA PHE A 261 -54.97 -27.18 18.99
C PHE A 261 -55.66 -26.23 17.96
N HIS A 262 -56.95 -26.00 18.23
CA HIS A 262 -58.03 -25.48 17.39
C HIS A 262 -58.08 -23.96 17.12
N ARG A 263 -58.86 -23.61 16.09
CA ARG A 263 -59.38 -22.28 15.65
C ARG A 263 -60.67 -21.91 16.44
N PRO A 264 -61.20 -20.66 16.44
CA PRO A 264 -62.10 -20.16 15.37
C PRO A 264 -62.02 -18.63 15.05
N LEU A 265 -63.02 -18.08 14.34
CA LEU A 265 -63.05 -16.96 13.37
C LEU A 265 -63.85 -15.68 13.76
N ARG A 266 -63.43 -14.49 13.22
CA ARG A 266 -64.15 -13.28 12.68
C ARG A 266 -65.10 -12.43 13.58
N PRO A 267 -65.49 -11.15 13.26
CA PRO A 267 -65.75 -10.46 11.94
C PRO A 267 -65.12 -9.04 11.72
N LEU A 268 -64.78 -8.56 10.51
CA LEU A 268 -65.51 -7.78 9.45
C LEU A 268 -66.09 -6.38 9.83
N GLN A 269 -65.60 -5.30 9.17
CA GLN A 269 -66.35 -4.08 8.76
C GLN A 269 -65.53 -3.22 7.74
N THR A 270 -65.94 -3.18 6.45
CA THR A 270 -66.53 -2.06 5.65
C THR A 270 -65.54 -0.95 5.19
N PHE A 271 -65.14 -0.84 3.91
CA PHE A 271 -65.78 -0.26 2.69
C PHE A 271 -65.82 1.28 2.57
N GLY A 272 -65.28 1.81 1.45
CA GLY A 272 -65.56 3.16 0.89
C GLY A 272 -64.31 3.86 0.32
N ARG A 273 -63.94 3.67 -0.96
CA ARG A 273 -64.22 4.52 -2.16
C ARG A 273 -63.61 5.94 -2.14
N GLY A 274 -62.81 6.26 -3.17
CA GLY A 274 -62.21 7.59 -3.50
C GLY A 274 -63.23 8.63 -4.01
N PRO A 275 -62.90 9.65 -4.86
CA PRO A 275 -61.74 9.76 -5.76
C PRO A 275 -61.13 11.19 -5.98
N ALA A 276 -60.20 11.26 -6.95
CA ALA A 276 -60.04 12.28 -8.00
C ALA A 276 -59.24 13.58 -7.80
N VAL A 277 -58.55 13.88 -8.92
CA VAL A 277 -57.61 14.95 -9.29
C VAL A 277 -58.38 16.19 -9.77
N ALA A 278 -57.86 17.41 -9.55
CA ALA A 278 -58.07 18.54 -10.46
C ALA A 278 -56.97 19.62 -10.36
N SER A 279 -56.65 20.14 -11.54
CA SER A 279 -55.71 21.21 -11.89
C SER A 279 -56.30 22.61 -11.66
N GLY A 280 -55.45 23.65 -11.55
CA GLY A 280 -55.88 25.04 -11.67
C GLY A 280 -54.77 26.06 -11.46
N ALA A 281 -54.31 26.66 -12.56
CA ALA A 281 -53.44 27.84 -12.58
C ALA A 281 -54.29 29.14 -12.60
N ALA A 282 -53.88 30.18 -11.87
CA ALA A 282 -54.22 31.57 -12.20
C ALA A 282 -53.28 32.56 -11.50
N VAL A 283 -52.94 33.60 -12.28
CA VAL A 283 -51.97 34.68 -12.06
C VAL A 283 -52.61 35.85 -11.30
N ALA A 284 -51.90 36.49 -10.37
CA ALA A 284 -52.11 37.92 -10.08
C ALA A 284 -50.88 38.59 -9.39
N ARG A 285 -50.43 39.66 -10.05
CA ARG A 285 -49.38 40.63 -9.72
C ARG A 285 -49.37 41.11 -8.26
N ARG A 286 -48.18 41.30 -7.66
CA ARG A 286 -47.91 42.33 -6.63
C ARG A 286 -46.45 42.82 -6.67
N LEU A 287 -46.35 44.09 -7.06
CA LEU A 287 -45.53 45.19 -6.53
C LEU A 287 -44.17 44.86 -5.87
N ILE A 288 -43.14 45.47 -6.46
CA ILE A 288 -41.73 45.48 -6.07
C ILE A 288 -41.56 46.33 -4.79
N HIS A 289 -41.00 45.73 -3.74
CA HIS A 289 -40.28 46.41 -2.66
C HIS A 289 -38.85 45.83 -2.56
N PRO A 290 -37.83 46.64 -2.24
CA PRO A 290 -36.44 46.19 -2.24
C PRO A 290 -36.15 45.23 -1.08
N LEU A 291 -35.47 44.13 -1.39
CA LEU A 291 -34.99 43.13 -0.44
C LEU A 291 -33.87 43.70 0.46
N PRO A 292 -33.82 43.35 1.76
CA PRO A 292 -32.63 43.55 2.56
C PRO A 292 -31.50 42.62 2.08
N PRO A 293 -30.22 42.96 2.35
CA PRO A 293 -29.09 42.19 1.85
C PRO A 293 -29.13 40.76 2.36
N ILE A 294 -28.99 39.81 1.43
CA ILE A 294 -28.85 38.38 1.71
C ILE A 294 -27.58 38.22 2.54
N ALA A 295 -27.74 37.94 3.83
CA ALA A 295 -26.69 37.34 4.63
C ALA A 295 -26.34 36.01 3.94
N HIS A 296 -25.13 35.91 3.41
CA HIS A 296 -24.55 34.63 3.04
C HIS A 296 -24.51 33.75 4.29
N PHE A 297 -25.53 32.91 4.45
CA PHE A 297 -25.45 31.74 5.31
C PHE A 297 -24.48 30.77 4.61
N GLN A 298 -23.18 31.00 4.80
CA GLN A 298 -22.19 29.94 4.63
C GLN A 298 -22.44 28.95 5.76
N GLN A 299 -23.32 28.00 5.50
CA GLN A 299 -23.36 26.77 6.27
C GLN A 299 -22.09 26.00 5.86
N GLU A 300 -21.00 26.30 6.55
CA GLU A 300 -19.79 25.46 6.55
C GLU A 300 -20.24 24.05 6.96
N THR A 301 -20.40 23.16 5.99
CA THR A 301 -20.51 21.73 6.27
C THR A 301 -19.20 21.33 6.93
N ALA A 302 -19.20 21.19 8.25
CA ALA A 302 -18.06 20.68 8.99
C ALA A 302 -17.61 19.36 8.35
N MET A 303 -16.41 19.37 7.76
CA MET A 303 -15.82 18.17 7.17
C MET A 303 -15.55 17.17 8.28
N SER A 304 -16.11 15.96 8.19
CA SER A 304 -15.89 14.92 9.20
C SER A 304 -14.45 14.40 9.17
N ASP A 305 -13.83 14.31 10.34
CA ASP A 305 -12.47 13.78 10.53
C ASP A 305 -12.40 12.24 10.35
N ILE A 306 -13.55 11.55 10.44
CA ILE A 306 -13.71 10.15 10.06
C ILE A 306 -14.75 10.07 8.94
N LEU A 307 -14.35 9.59 7.77
CA LEU A 307 -15.27 9.36 6.65
C LEU A 307 -15.74 7.91 6.67
N ALA A 308 -17.06 7.71 6.67
CA ALA A 308 -17.69 6.40 6.52
C ALA A 308 -18.27 6.26 5.12
N HIS A 309 -17.82 5.25 4.37
CA HIS A 309 -18.34 4.93 3.03
C HIS A 309 -18.80 3.47 2.99
N HIS A 310 -20.08 3.24 2.73
CA HIS A 310 -20.65 1.90 2.63
C HIS A 310 -21.02 1.57 1.19
N GLU A 311 -20.38 0.54 0.64
CA GLU A 311 -20.62 0.08 -0.72
C GLU A 311 -20.37 -1.42 -0.84
N ALA A 312 -21.20 -2.12 -1.62
CA ALA A 312 -21.04 -3.56 -1.86
C ALA A 312 -20.88 -4.39 -0.57
N SER A 313 -21.64 -4.02 0.48
CA SER A 313 -21.60 -4.62 1.82
C SER A 313 -20.27 -4.48 2.56
N VAL A 314 -19.41 -3.54 2.14
CA VAL A 314 -18.17 -3.17 2.82
C VAL A 314 -18.34 -1.77 3.39
N LEU A 315 -18.16 -1.61 4.70
CA LEU A 315 -18.06 -0.29 5.34
C LEU A 315 -16.59 0.10 5.43
N THR A 316 -16.24 1.24 4.88
CA THR A 316 -14.88 1.78 4.90
C THR A 316 -14.83 2.98 5.83
N LEU A 317 -13.99 2.91 6.86
CA LEU A 317 -13.73 3.98 7.82
C LEU A 317 -12.37 4.59 7.50
N THR A 318 -12.37 5.84 7.05
CA THR A 318 -11.17 6.56 6.61
C THR A 318 -10.80 7.64 7.61
N PHE A 319 -9.56 7.60 8.11
CA PHE A 319 -9.00 8.72 8.87
C PHE A 319 -8.75 9.91 7.93
N ASN A 320 -9.43 11.02 8.16
CA ASN A 320 -9.51 12.17 7.26
C ASN A 320 -9.14 13.49 7.97
N ARG A 321 -7.94 13.53 8.56
CA ARG A 321 -7.41 14.71 9.25
C ARG A 321 -5.92 14.87 8.92
N LEU A 322 -5.65 14.93 7.61
CA LEU A 322 -4.30 14.79 7.04
C LEU A 322 -3.34 15.88 7.51
N ASP A 323 -3.81 17.11 7.71
CA ASP A 323 -3.03 18.25 8.22
C ASP A 323 -2.51 18.00 9.64
N LYS A 324 -3.17 17.13 10.41
CA LYS A 324 -2.73 16.64 11.73
C LYS A 324 -2.22 15.21 11.69
N LYS A 325 -1.80 14.72 10.51
CA LYS A 325 -1.29 13.35 10.32
C LYS A 325 -2.26 12.28 10.83
N ASN A 326 -3.57 12.53 10.68
CA ASN A 326 -4.63 11.63 11.14
C ASN A 326 -4.54 11.31 12.64
N ALA A 327 -3.99 12.22 13.46
CA ALA A 327 -4.00 12.07 14.91
C ALA A 327 -5.44 12.02 15.44
N ILE A 328 -5.73 11.01 16.26
CA ILE A 328 -7.08 10.61 16.67
C ILE A 328 -7.49 11.38 17.92
N THR A 329 -8.60 12.11 17.82
CA THR A 329 -9.23 12.84 18.93
C THR A 329 -10.31 12.00 19.61
N ALA A 330 -10.78 12.43 20.78
CA ALA A 330 -11.93 11.84 21.47
C ALA A 330 -13.19 11.77 20.57
N ALA A 331 -13.44 12.79 19.75
CA ALA A 331 -14.56 12.80 18.82
C ALA A 331 -14.41 11.74 17.71
N MET A 332 -13.19 11.58 17.17
CA MET A 332 -12.89 10.52 16.19
C MET A 332 -13.06 9.13 16.81
N TYR A 333 -12.63 8.92 18.06
CA TYR A 333 -12.87 7.66 18.78
C TYR A 333 -14.35 7.34 18.95
N THR A 334 -15.16 8.33 19.33
CA THR A 334 -16.61 8.19 19.41
C THR A 334 -17.19 7.77 18.07
N ALA A 335 -16.84 8.47 16.99
CA ALA A 335 -17.32 8.14 15.64
C ALA A 335 -16.93 6.72 15.20
N LEU A 336 -15.70 6.29 15.49
CA LEU A 336 -15.24 4.93 15.17
C LEU A 336 -15.96 3.86 16.01
N ALA A 337 -16.14 4.09 17.30
CA ALA A 337 -16.84 3.17 18.21
C ALA A 337 -18.32 3.02 17.82
N ASP A 338 -18.99 4.13 17.50
CA ASP A 338 -20.39 4.14 17.08
C ASP A 338 -20.55 3.41 15.74
N ALA A 339 -19.68 3.70 14.76
CA ALA A 339 -19.70 3.04 13.45
C ALA A 339 -19.48 1.52 13.56
N LEU A 340 -18.55 1.06 14.41
CA LEU A 340 -18.35 -0.38 14.64
C LEU A 340 -19.56 -1.01 15.34
N THR A 341 -20.14 -0.33 16.32
CA THR A 341 -21.30 -0.84 17.07
C THR A 341 -22.52 -0.98 16.16
N GLU A 342 -22.77 0.01 15.30
CA GLU A 342 -23.84 -0.02 14.30
C GLU A 342 -23.57 -1.10 13.25
N ALA A 343 -22.36 -1.12 12.68
CA ALA A 343 -21.95 -2.12 11.68
C ALA A 343 -22.01 -3.55 12.22
N ALA A 344 -21.87 -3.78 13.53
CA ALA A 344 -22.01 -5.11 14.12
C ALA A 344 -23.45 -5.63 14.02
N ARG A 345 -24.45 -4.74 14.10
CA ARG A 345 -25.89 -5.06 14.10
C ARG A 345 -26.51 -4.99 12.70
N ASP A 346 -25.94 -4.20 11.79
CA ASP A 346 -26.46 -4.03 10.43
C ASP A 346 -26.06 -5.18 9.49
N ASP A 347 -27.00 -6.03 9.11
CA ASP A 347 -26.76 -7.16 8.20
C ASP A 347 -26.36 -6.77 6.76
N THR A 348 -26.57 -5.50 6.38
CA THR A 348 -26.09 -4.97 5.08
C THR A 348 -24.57 -4.72 5.08
N VAL A 349 -23.96 -4.54 6.26
CA VAL A 349 -22.51 -4.47 6.45
C VAL A 349 -21.99 -5.88 6.73
N ARG A 350 -21.09 -6.35 5.87
CA ARG A 350 -20.52 -7.71 5.94
C ARG A 350 -19.05 -7.71 6.32
N VAL A 351 -18.33 -6.62 6.00
CA VAL A 351 -16.90 -6.44 6.27
C VAL A 351 -16.67 -4.96 6.60
N VAL A 352 -15.74 -4.67 7.51
CA VAL A 352 -15.27 -3.31 7.79
C VAL A 352 -13.81 -3.18 7.38
N VAL A 353 -13.44 -2.05 6.75
CA VAL A 353 -12.08 -1.71 6.35
C VAL A 353 -11.68 -0.39 7.02
N PHE A 354 -10.58 -0.38 7.76
CA PHE A 354 -9.90 0.86 8.16
C PHE A 354 -8.88 1.26 7.09
N GLN A 355 -8.83 2.55 6.76
CA GLN A 355 -7.80 3.09 5.87
C GLN A 355 -7.40 4.52 6.27
N GLY A 356 -6.23 4.94 5.82
CA GLY A 356 -5.80 6.34 5.89
C GLY A 356 -5.44 6.89 4.52
N HIS A 357 -4.69 7.99 4.52
CA HIS A 357 -4.12 8.55 3.31
C HIS A 357 -2.89 7.73 2.87
N GLU A 358 -2.53 7.76 1.58
CA GLU A 358 -1.35 7.05 1.04
C GLU A 358 0.00 7.45 1.68
N GLN A 359 0.01 8.55 2.45
CA GLN A 359 1.20 9.09 3.13
C GLN A 359 1.17 8.88 4.65
N VAL A 360 0.00 8.58 5.22
CA VAL A 360 -0.18 8.42 6.65
C VAL A 360 -1.46 7.66 6.96
N PHE A 361 -1.33 6.63 7.79
CA PHE A 361 -2.46 5.92 8.36
C PHE A 361 -2.98 6.72 9.56
N THR A 362 -2.18 6.81 10.62
CA THR A 362 -2.41 7.69 11.78
C THR A 362 -1.14 7.89 12.62
N ALA A 363 -0.96 9.10 13.13
CA ALA A 363 0.06 9.42 14.14
C ALA A 363 -0.31 8.97 15.56
N GLY A 364 -1.42 8.24 15.75
CA GLY A 364 -1.91 7.79 17.05
C GLY A 364 -2.78 8.83 17.74
N ASN A 365 -2.73 8.89 19.08
CA ASN A 365 -3.49 9.88 19.85
C ASN A 365 -3.08 11.31 19.50
N ASP A 366 -4.05 12.21 19.34
CA ASP A 366 -3.78 13.64 19.30
C ASP A 366 -3.32 14.10 20.69
N LEU A 367 -2.03 14.42 20.82
CA LEU A 367 -1.43 14.79 22.11
C LEU A 367 -2.04 16.06 22.73
N ALA A 368 -2.55 17.00 21.92
CA ALA A 368 -3.18 18.22 22.43
C ALA A 368 -4.57 17.92 22.98
N ASP A 369 -5.37 17.15 22.23
CA ASP A 369 -6.68 16.66 22.69
C ASP A 369 -6.52 15.79 23.95
N PHE A 370 -5.56 14.87 23.93
CA PHE A 370 -5.26 13.95 25.02
C PHE A 370 -4.80 14.67 26.30
N LYS A 371 -4.05 15.77 26.17
CA LYS A 371 -3.64 16.62 27.30
C LYS A 371 -4.82 17.38 27.90
N ASN A 372 -5.71 17.89 27.04
CA ASN A 372 -6.85 18.72 27.47
C ASN A 372 -8.03 17.87 27.97
N ASN A 373 -8.16 16.65 27.45
CA ASN A 373 -9.22 15.71 27.78
C ASN A 373 -8.64 14.30 28.01
N PRO A 374 -7.79 14.11 29.03
CA PRO A 374 -7.20 12.82 29.31
C PRO A 374 -8.28 11.78 29.60
N PRO A 375 -8.16 10.55 29.09
CA PRO A 375 -9.13 9.49 29.38
C PRO A 375 -9.25 9.28 30.89
N LYS A 376 -10.46 9.45 31.42
CA LYS A 376 -10.74 9.19 32.83
C LYS A 376 -11.10 7.72 33.00
N VAL A 377 -10.39 7.04 33.90
CA VAL A 377 -10.69 5.67 34.31
C VAL A 377 -11.54 5.74 35.58
N GLY A 378 -12.77 5.21 35.54
CA GLY A 378 -13.62 5.11 36.73
C GLY A 378 -14.35 6.39 37.18
N GLU A 379 -14.27 7.50 36.44
CA GLU A 379 -14.95 8.76 36.76
C GLU A 379 -15.83 9.24 35.59
N GLY A 380 -17.16 9.35 35.79
CA GLY A 380 -18.13 9.91 34.82
C GLY A 380 -19.24 8.95 34.37
N GLU A 381 -20.16 9.43 33.51
CA GLU A 381 -21.24 8.64 32.89
C GLU A 381 -20.71 7.76 31.74
N GLY A 382 -19.94 6.72 32.09
CA GLY A 382 -19.52 5.67 31.16
C GLY A 382 -18.05 5.72 30.72
N PRO A 383 -17.60 4.72 29.93
CA PRO A 383 -16.20 4.56 29.55
C PRO A 383 -15.74 5.66 28.58
N ALA A 384 -14.49 6.10 28.73
CA ALA A 384 -13.87 7.08 27.83
C ALA A 384 -13.95 6.64 26.35
N PRO A 385 -14.03 7.57 25.39
CA PRO A 385 -14.21 7.23 23.96
C PRO A 385 -13.22 6.22 23.41
N VAL A 386 -11.94 6.31 23.79
CA VAL A 386 -10.91 5.35 23.38
C VAL A 386 -11.21 3.94 23.89
N PHE A 387 -11.65 3.79 25.15
CA PHE A 387 -11.99 2.48 25.72
C PHE A 387 -13.23 1.87 25.06
N ARG A 388 -14.23 2.71 24.70
CA ARG A 388 -15.37 2.28 23.89
C ARG A 388 -14.92 1.72 22.54
N PHE A 389 -14.00 2.40 21.88
CA PHE A 389 -13.45 1.97 20.59
C PHE A 389 -12.67 0.65 20.71
N LEU A 390 -11.82 0.50 21.72
CA LEU A 390 -11.07 -0.73 21.96
C LEU A 390 -11.99 -1.92 22.25
N GLU A 391 -13.04 -1.72 23.04
CA GLU A 391 -14.02 -2.76 23.31
C GLU A 391 -14.81 -3.14 22.04
N ALA A 392 -15.16 -2.15 21.21
CA ALA A 392 -15.80 -2.40 19.92
C ALA A 392 -14.88 -3.19 18.98
N LEU A 393 -13.58 -2.86 18.88
CA LEU A 393 -12.60 -3.61 18.09
C LEU A 393 -12.48 -5.07 18.54
N ARG A 394 -12.31 -5.27 19.85
CA ARG A 394 -12.12 -6.60 20.45
C ARG A 394 -13.30 -7.52 20.16
N THR A 395 -14.52 -7.00 20.34
CA THR A 395 -15.78 -7.76 20.26
C THR A 395 -16.40 -7.80 18.87
N PHE A 396 -15.87 -7.05 17.89
CA PHE A 396 -16.51 -6.95 16.58
C PHE A 396 -16.63 -8.33 15.88
N PRO A 397 -17.86 -8.76 15.49
CA PRO A 397 -18.11 -10.16 15.09
C PRO A 397 -17.86 -10.45 13.60
N LYS A 398 -17.68 -9.41 12.77
CA LYS A 398 -17.52 -9.53 11.31
C LYS A 398 -16.05 -9.31 10.93
N PRO A 399 -15.60 -9.67 9.71
CA PRO A 399 -14.23 -9.41 9.28
C PRO A 399 -13.84 -7.92 9.37
N LEU A 400 -12.68 -7.65 9.95
CA LEU A 400 -12.01 -6.35 10.06
C LEU A 400 -10.72 -6.37 9.26
N LEU A 401 -10.60 -5.46 8.30
CA LEU A 401 -9.43 -5.30 7.45
C LEU A 401 -8.79 -3.94 7.71
N ALA A 402 -7.48 -3.83 7.49
CA ALA A 402 -6.78 -2.56 7.48
C ALA A 402 -5.95 -2.37 6.20
N ALA A 403 -5.98 -1.16 5.66
CA ALA A 403 -5.10 -0.67 4.59
C ALA A 403 -4.20 0.43 5.15
N VAL A 404 -2.92 0.10 5.35
CA VAL A 404 -1.97 0.95 6.05
C VAL A 404 -0.94 1.49 5.06
N ALA A 405 -0.91 2.80 4.85
CA ALA A 405 0.18 3.47 4.13
C ALA A 405 0.78 4.56 5.01
N GLY A 406 2.10 4.72 4.96
CA GLY A 406 2.82 5.65 5.83
C GLY A 406 2.75 5.28 7.33
N PRO A 407 2.96 6.26 8.22
CA PRO A 407 3.03 6.00 9.66
C PRO A 407 1.73 5.47 10.27
N ALA A 408 1.87 4.44 11.11
CA ALA A 408 0.90 3.93 12.07
C ALA A 408 1.58 3.91 13.44
N VAL A 409 1.10 4.73 14.39
CA VAL A 409 1.81 4.97 15.66
C VAL A 409 0.91 4.67 16.86
N GLY A 410 1.45 3.94 17.85
CA GLY A 410 0.74 3.62 19.09
C GLY A 410 -0.56 2.86 18.82
N ILE A 411 -1.69 3.46 19.18
CA ILE A 411 -3.04 2.95 18.89
C ILE A 411 -3.24 2.62 17.40
N GLY A 412 -2.59 3.37 16.50
CA GLY A 412 -2.60 3.09 15.06
C GLY A 412 -2.01 1.74 14.69
N THR A 413 -1.05 1.25 15.48
CA THR A 413 -0.44 -0.07 15.33
C THR A 413 -1.21 -1.12 16.13
N THR A 414 -1.60 -0.83 17.37
CA THR A 414 -2.26 -1.84 18.23
C THR A 414 -3.66 -2.19 17.74
N LEU A 415 -4.40 -1.29 17.09
CA LEU A 415 -5.67 -1.63 16.44
C LEU A 415 -5.51 -2.72 15.38
N LEU A 416 -4.34 -2.81 14.75
CA LEU A 416 -4.05 -3.81 13.71
C LEU A 416 -3.99 -5.23 14.29
N LEU A 417 -3.65 -5.38 15.59
CA LEU A 417 -3.69 -6.66 16.29
C LEU A 417 -5.11 -7.22 16.44
N HIS A 418 -6.13 -6.38 16.25
CA HIS A 418 -7.55 -6.76 16.25
C HIS A 418 -8.12 -6.97 14.85
N CYS A 419 -7.37 -6.60 13.81
CA CYS A 419 -7.76 -6.80 12.41
C CYS A 419 -7.48 -8.25 12.00
N ASP A 420 -8.40 -8.84 11.23
CA ASP A 420 -8.24 -10.20 10.73
C ASP A 420 -7.28 -10.26 9.54
N MET A 421 -7.15 -9.16 8.79
CA MET A 421 -6.14 -9.01 7.73
C MET A 421 -5.66 -7.56 7.64
N VAL A 422 -4.34 -7.39 7.46
CA VAL A 422 -3.66 -6.11 7.33
C VAL A 422 -2.87 -6.10 6.02
N TYR A 423 -3.08 -5.07 5.22
CA TYR A 423 -2.33 -4.81 3.99
C TYR A 423 -1.57 -3.51 4.14
N ALA A 424 -0.30 -3.51 3.72
CA ALA A 424 0.58 -2.36 3.91
C ALA A 424 1.12 -1.83 2.58
N GLY A 425 1.27 -0.52 2.48
CA GLY A 425 2.15 0.13 1.53
C GLY A 425 3.62 -0.18 1.85
N ASP A 426 4.50 -0.21 0.87
CA ASP A 426 5.96 -0.33 1.10
C ASP A 426 6.55 0.85 1.92
N ASN A 427 5.82 1.97 2.00
CA ASN A 427 6.13 3.13 2.83
C ASN A 427 5.58 3.04 4.26
N ALA A 428 4.94 1.95 4.65
CA ALA A 428 4.36 1.80 5.97
C ALA A 428 5.45 1.70 7.05
N ALA A 429 5.25 2.45 8.13
CA ALA A 429 6.11 2.45 9.30
C ALA A 429 5.23 2.31 10.54
N PHE A 430 5.53 1.33 11.37
CA PHE A 430 4.78 0.97 12.56
C PHE A 430 5.61 1.29 13.79
N SER A 431 4.97 1.77 14.85
CA SER A 431 5.64 1.90 16.15
C SER A 431 4.70 1.70 17.31
N LEU A 432 5.27 1.23 18.43
CA LEU A 432 4.61 1.00 19.70
C LEU A 432 5.36 1.78 20.80
N PRO A 433 5.39 3.13 20.74
CA PRO A 433 6.34 3.95 21.49
C PRO A 433 5.96 4.13 22.97
N PHE A 434 5.28 3.16 23.59
CA PHE A 434 4.69 3.30 24.92
C PHE A 434 5.75 3.62 25.98
N VAL A 435 6.82 2.82 26.06
CA VAL A 435 7.90 3.03 27.03
C VAL A 435 8.60 4.36 26.78
N ASN A 436 8.81 4.75 25.52
CA ASN A 436 9.37 6.05 25.15
C ASN A 436 8.48 7.25 25.54
N LEU A 437 7.20 7.01 25.80
CA LEU A 437 6.23 7.97 26.31
C LEU A 437 6.01 7.85 27.82
N GLY A 438 6.78 7.01 28.53
CA GLY A 438 6.58 6.75 29.95
C GLY A 438 5.28 5.99 30.25
N LEU A 439 4.82 5.16 29.32
CA LEU A 439 3.56 4.42 29.37
C LEU A 439 3.78 2.91 29.23
N CYS A 440 2.80 2.13 29.65
CA CYS A 440 2.71 0.72 29.28
C CYS A 440 1.91 0.54 27.98
N PRO A 441 1.97 -0.64 27.34
CA PRO A 441 1.09 -0.97 26.21
C PRO A 441 -0.40 -0.95 26.58
N GLU A 442 -1.23 -0.87 25.56
CA GLU A 442 -2.70 -0.89 25.64
C GLU A 442 -3.30 -1.79 24.54
N ALA A 443 -4.63 -1.81 24.43
CA ALA A 443 -5.39 -2.60 23.45
C ALA A 443 -5.11 -4.13 23.48
N GLY A 444 -4.60 -4.65 24.58
CA GLY A 444 -4.19 -6.05 24.73
C GLY A 444 -2.86 -6.36 24.04
N ALA A 445 -2.08 -5.36 23.65
CA ALA A 445 -0.83 -5.54 22.92
C ALA A 445 0.19 -6.37 23.70
N SER A 446 0.14 -6.34 25.04
CA SER A 446 1.01 -7.17 25.90
C SER A 446 0.74 -8.67 25.80
N LEU A 447 -0.38 -9.11 25.21
CA LEU A 447 -0.69 -10.51 24.93
C LEU A 447 -0.77 -10.81 23.44
N LEU A 448 -1.44 -9.94 22.67
CA LEU A 448 -1.70 -10.18 21.25
C LEU A 448 -0.41 -10.17 20.43
N LEU A 449 0.52 -9.26 20.72
CA LEU A 449 1.77 -9.19 19.97
C LEU A 449 2.69 -10.39 20.29
N PRO A 450 2.97 -10.77 21.55
CA PRO A 450 3.73 -11.99 21.84
C PRO A 450 3.13 -13.26 21.22
N ASN A 451 1.81 -13.40 21.22
CA ASN A 451 1.14 -14.53 20.58
C ASN A 451 1.32 -14.56 19.05
N LEU A 452 1.46 -13.39 18.43
CA LEU A 452 1.64 -13.24 17.00
C LEU A 452 3.10 -13.50 16.58
N VAL A 453 4.07 -12.91 17.30
CA VAL A 453 5.46 -12.80 16.81
C VAL A 453 6.48 -13.54 17.68
N GLY A 454 6.06 -14.12 18.80
CA GLY A 454 6.92 -14.66 19.85
C GLY A 454 7.43 -13.59 20.82
N PHE A 455 7.80 -14.02 22.03
CA PHE A 455 8.12 -13.10 23.13
C PHE A 455 9.28 -12.16 22.83
N GLN A 456 10.40 -12.66 22.28
CA GLN A 456 11.61 -11.83 22.06
C GLN A 456 11.35 -10.70 21.07
N ARG A 457 10.68 -10.99 19.94
CA ARG A 457 10.32 -9.97 18.94
C ARG A 457 9.30 -8.98 19.50
N ALA A 458 8.33 -9.45 20.29
CA ALA A 458 7.37 -8.56 20.93
C ALA A 458 8.02 -7.64 21.98
N ALA A 459 8.92 -8.19 22.81
CA ALA A 459 9.67 -7.44 23.82
C ALA A 459 10.53 -6.36 23.16
N GLU A 460 11.21 -6.66 22.05
CA GLU A 460 11.96 -5.67 21.28
C GLU A 460 11.06 -4.50 20.86
N LYS A 461 9.88 -4.77 20.27
CA LYS A 461 9.00 -3.70 19.78
C LYS A 461 8.29 -2.93 20.89
N LEU A 462 7.90 -3.59 21.98
CA LEU A 462 7.19 -2.96 23.10
C LEU A 462 8.12 -2.22 24.06
N LEU A 463 9.31 -2.76 24.34
CA LEU A 463 10.24 -2.20 25.32
C LEU A 463 11.15 -1.12 24.72
N LEU A 464 11.67 -1.32 23.50
CA LEU A 464 12.46 -0.28 22.83
C LEU A 464 11.58 0.81 22.22
N GLY A 465 10.35 0.46 21.81
CA GLY A 465 9.41 1.39 21.19
C GLY A 465 9.91 1.97 19.86
N GLU A 466 10.90 1.34 19.23
CA GLU A 466 11.46 1.75 17.94
C GLU A 466 10.49 1.43 16.78
N ALA A 467 10.64 2.18 15.68
CA ALA A 467 9.84 1.95 14.50
C ALA A 467 10.31 0.70 13.73
N PHE A 468 9.37 -0.05 13.18
CA PHE A 468 9.61 -1.17 12.27
C PHE A 468 8.82 -0.96 10.97
N TYR A 469 9.27 -1.55 9.86
CA TYR A 469 8.78 -1.21 8.51
C TYR A 469 8.01 -2.35 7.84
N ALA A 470 7.36 -2.05 6.71
CA ALA A 470 6.44 -2.93 6.00
C ALA A 470 6.91 -4.39 5.82
N GLU A 471 8.15 -4.59 5.38
CA GLU A 471 8.70 -5.94 5.16
C GLU A 471 8.90 -6.70 6.47
N GLU A 472 9.45 -6.04 7.49
CA GLU A 472 9.61 -6.64 8.82
C GLU A 472 8.25 -6.97 9.45
N ALA A 473 7.28 -6.06 9.34
CA ALA A 473 5.91 -6.29 9.82
C ALA A 473 5.24 -7.48 9.11
N ARG A 474 5.54 -7.69 7.82
CA ARG A 474 5.09 -8.87 7.08
C ARG A 474 5.77 -10.14 7.58
N ASP A 475 7.08 -10.10 7.76
CA ASP A 475 7.88 -11.26 8.19
C ASP A 475 7.58 -11.67 9.65
N MET A 476 7.10 -10.72 10.46
CA MET A 476 6.56 -10.97 11.80
C MET A 476 5.14 -11.53 11.78
N GLY A 477 4.41 -11.42 10.67
CA GLY A 477 3.03 -11.88 10.54
C GLY A 477 1.96 -10.84 10.88
N LEU A 478 2.35 -9.59 11.21
CA LEU A 478 1.40 -8.49 11.42
C LEU A 478 0.75 -8.05 10.10
N VAL A 479 1.48 -8.13 8.99
CA VAL A 479 1.01 -7.73 7.65
C VAL A 479 0.88 -8.96 6.75
N ASN A 480 -0.27 -9.13 6.11
CA ASN A 480 -0.50 -10.23 5.17
C ASN A 480 0.19 -9.99 3.82
N ARG A 481 0.25 -8.73 3.37
CA ARG A 481 0.90 -8.37 2.10
C ARG A 481 1.35 -6.92 2.06
N VAL A 482 2.53 -6.70 1.48
CA VAL A 482 3.06 -5.39 1.10
C VAL A 482 2.82 -5.14 -0.39
N VAL A 483 2.35 -3.94 -0.72
CA VAL A 483 2.06 -3.46 -2.09
C VAL A 483 2.50 -2.00 -2.24
N PRO A 484 2.52 -1.40 -3.44
CA PRO A 484 2.77 0.04 -3.56
C PRO A 484 1.74 0.87 -2.74
N PRO A 485 2.14 2.01 -2.14
CA PRO A 485 1.26 2.79 -1.25
C PRO A 485 -0.01 3.28 -1.93
N THR A 486 0.07 3.60 -3.23
CA THR A 486 -1.07 4.03 -4.06
C THR A 486 -2.07 2.90 -4.33
N GLU A 487 -1.67 1.65 -4.14
CA GLU A 487 -2.49 0.46 -4.43
C GLU A 487 -3.12 -0.15 -3.17
N VAL A 488 -2.62 0.14 -1.96
CA VAL A 488 -3.01 -0.57 -0.74
C VAL A 488 -4.51 -0.49 -0.44
N ASN A 489 -5.10 0.70 -0.59
CA ASN A 489 -6.53 0.91 -0.36
C ASN A 489 -7.35 0.08 -1.36
N GLY A 490 -6.99 0.14 -2.65
CA GLY A 490 -7.65 -0.64 -3.69
C GLY A 490 -7.53 -2.16 -3.48
N TYR A 491 -6.35 -2.62 -3.03
CA TYR A 491 -6.10 -4.02 -2.74
C TYR A 491 -6.95 -4.51 -1.55
N ALA A 492 -6.97 -3.77 -0.43
CA ALA A 492 -7.77 -4.10 0.73
C ALA A 492 -9.27 -4.17 0.40
N GLN A 493 -9.77 -3.20 -0.38
CA GLN A 493 -11.15 -3.19 -0.88
C GLN A 493 -11.48 -4.41 -1.73
N ALA A 494 -10.55 -4.85 -2.58
CA ALA A 494 -10.74 -6.06 -3.37
C ALA A 494 -10.84 -7.33 -2.50
N GLN A 495 -10.07 -7.43 -1.41
CA GLN A 495 -10.17 -8.55 -0.47
C GLN A 495 -11.45 -8.47 0.38
N ALA A 496 -11.83 -7.27 0.80
CA ALA A 496 -13.08 -7.02 1.53
C ALA A 496 -14.29 -7.47 0.72
N ARG A 497 -14.36 -7.14 -0.57
CA ARG A 497 -15.44 -7.59 -1.47
C ARG A 497 -15.48 -9.12 -1.63
N LYS A 498 -14.32 -9.79 -1.68
CA LYS A 498 -14.27 -11.27 -1.72
C LYS A 498 -14.85 -11.88 -0.45
N LEU A 499 -14.57 -11.30 0.71
CA LEU A 499 -15.11 -11.75 2.00
C LEU A 499 -16.61 -11.43 2.11
N ALA A 500 -17.05 -10.24 1.69
CA ALA A 500 -18.45 -9.84 1.71
C ALA A 500 -19.35 -10.80 0.91
N ALA A 501 -18.83 -11.37 -0.19
CA ALA A 501 -19.52 -12.36 -1.02
C ALA A 501 -19.56 -13.78 -0.42
N LYS A 502 -18.91 -14.06 0.71
CA LYS A 502 -18.95 -15.38 1.38
C LYS A 502 -20.17 -15.52 2.30
N PRO A 503 -20.54 -16.76 2.69
CA PRO A 503 -21.55 -16.99 3.73
C PRO A 503 -21.16 -16.32 5.06
N ALA A 504 -21.92 -15.31 5.51
CA ALA A 504 -21.60 -14.54 6.72
C ALA A 504 -21.56 -15.40 7.97
N ALA A 505 -22.51 -16.33 8.12
CA ALA A 505 -22.56 -17.20 9.29
C ALA A 505 -21.25 -17.98 9.43
N SER A 506 -20.73 -18.53 8.33
CA SER A 506 -19.44 -19.22 8.31
C SER A 506 -18.29 -18.28 8.69
N LEU A 507 -18.20 -17.09 8.10
CA LEU A 507 -17.14 -16.13 8.46
C LEU A 507 -17.17 -15.73 9.94
N ARG A 508 -18.36 -15.43 10.48
CA ARG A 508 -18.56 -15.03 11.87
C ARG A 508 -18.20 -16.16 12.84
N ILE A 509 -18.66 -17.38 12.57
CA ILE A 509 -18.35 -18.55 13.40
C ILE A 509 -16.85 -18.88 13.33
N THR A 510 -16.25 -18.90 12.12
CA THR A 510 -14.81 -19.13 11.96
C THR A 510 -14.00 -18.10 12.75
N LYS A 511 -14.31 -16.80 12.63
CA LYS A 511 -13.65 -15.74 13.41
C LYS A 511 -13.84 -15.95 14.91
N SER A 512 -15.05 -16.29 15.35
CA SER A 512 -15.34 -16.55 16.76
C SER A 512 -14.51 -17.70 17.33
N LEU A 513 -14.39 -18.81 16.59
CA LEU A 513 -13.58 -19.97 16.99
C LEU A 513 -12.09 -19.63 17.03
N MET A 514 -11.58 -18.83 16.08
CA MET A 514 -10.20 -18.35 16.09
C MET A 514 -9.89 -17.48 17.32
N LYS A 515 -10.86 -16.69 17.79
CA LYS A 515 -10.71 -15.82 18.97
C LYS A 515 -10.95 -16.55 20.30
N GLN A 516 -11.54 -17.74 20.29
CA GLN A 516 -11.89 -18.48 21.51
C GLN A 516 -10.73 -18.73 22.48
N PRO A 517 -9.47 -19.00 22.03
CA PRO A 517 -8.34 -19.19 22.95
C PRO A 517 -7.93 -17.92 23.74
N LEU A 518 -8.42 -16.74 23.37
CA LEU A 518 -8.03 -15.46 23.98
C LEU A 518 -8.90 -15.11 25.20
N THR A 519 -9.19 -16.09 26.07
CA THR A 519 -10.11 -15.93 27.21
C THR A 519 -9.65 -14.88 28.23
N GLN A 520 -8.33 -14.72 28.40
CA GLN A 520 -7.72 -13.77 29.32
C GLN A 520 -7.65 -12.33 28.80
N LEU A 521 -7.87 -12.11 27.50
CA LEU A 521 -7.73 -10.79 26.86
C LEU A 521 -8.59 -9.69 27.51
N PRO A 522 -9.87 -9.91 27.88
CA PRO A 522 -10.68 -8.86 28.47
C PRO A 522 -10.14 -8.36 29.81
N ALA A 523 -9.72 -9.28 30.70
CA ALA A 523 -9.17 -8.93 32.01
C ALA A 523 -7.83 -8.20 31.85
N LEU A 524 -6.94 -8.73 31.01
CA LEU A 524 -5.65 -8.09 30.70
C LEU A 524 -5.81 -6.67 30.16
N MET A 525 -6.79 -6.44 29.27
CA MET A 525 -7.05 -5.09 28.76
C MET A 525 -7.50 -4.13 29.86
N GLN A 526 -8.23 -4.60 30.88
CA GLN A 526 -8.56 -3.77 32.04
C GLN A 526 -7.32 -3.45 32.88
N ASP A 527 -6.45 -4.44 33.09
CA ASP A 527 -5.19 -4.26 33.82
C ASP A 527 -4.25 -3.27 33.10
N GLU A 528 -4.12 -3.42 31.77
CA GLU A 528 -3.38 -2.46 30.93
C GLU A 528 -3.95 -1.05 31.06
N ILE A 529 -5.28 -0.89 31.00
CA ILE A 529 -5.93 0.43 31.14
C ILE A 529 -5.65 1.06 32.51
N ALA A 530 -5.70 0.26 33.59
CA ALA A 530 -5.42 0.73 34.94
C ALA A 530 -3.97 1.24 35.07
N HIS A 531 -2.99 0.42 34.69
CA HIS A 531 -1.58 0.79 34.71
C HIS A 531 -1.27 1.96 33.77
N PHE A 532 -1.88 1.98 32.59
CA PHE A 532 -1.74 3.06 31.63
C PHE A 532 -2.22 4.39 32.23
N GLY A 533 -3.38 4.39 32.91
CA GLY A 533 -3.94 5.57 33.56
C GLY A 533 -3.11 6.07 34.74
N GLU A 534 -2.42 5.19 35.47
CA GLU A 534 -1.46 5.55 36.51
C GLU A 534 -0.18 6.17 35.91
N LEU A 535 0.45 5.47 34.97
CA LEU A 535 1.69 5.90 34.31
C LEU A 535 1.52 7.23 33.59
N LEU A 536 0.37 7.44 32.95
CA LEU A 536 0.04 8.68 32.25
C LEU A 536 0.06 9.91 33.20
N ARG A 537 -0.33 9.74 34.46
CA ARG A 537 -0.29 10.79 35.48
C ARG A 537 1.11 10.95 36.11
N GLY A 538 1.99 9.97 35.87
CA GLY A 538 3.34 9.89 36.40
C GLY A 538 4.31 10.92 35.78
N PRO A 539 5.49 11.07 36.39
CA PRO A 539 6.45 12.10 35.99
C PRO A 539 7.14 11.79 34.65
N ALA A 540 7.41 10.51 34.34
CA ALA A 540 8.01 10.12 33.08
C ALA A 540 7.12 10.46 31.86
N ALA A 541 5.81 10.22 31.95
CA ALA A 541 4.88 10.59 30.88
C ALA A 541 4.77 12.10 30.68
N LYS A 542 4.73 12.87 31.78
CA LYS A 542 4.76 14.34 31.72
C LYS A 542 6.02 14.87 31.04
N GLU A 543 7.17 14.31 31.38
CA GLU A 543 8.46 14.64 30.76
C GLU A 543 8.46 14.30 29.26
N ALA A 544 8.04 13.10 28.89
CA ALA A 544 8.01 12.67 27.49
C ALA A 544 7.09 13.54 26.63
N ILE A 545 5.87 13.82 27.10
CA ILE A 545 4.91 14.69 26.41
C ILE A 545 5.46 16.12 26.32
N GLY A 546 6.02 16.65 27.42
CA GLY A 546 6.65 17.97 27.45
C GLY A 546 7.79 18.09 26.44
N ALA A 547 8.69 17.11 26.42
CA ALA A 547 9.82 17.06 25.50
C ALA A 547 9.38 17.05 24.02
N ILE A 548 8.31 16.32 23.68
CA ILE A 548 7.74 16.31 22.33
C ILE A 548 7.16 17.67 21.95
N MET A 549 6.41 18.32 22.86
CA MET A 549 5.85 19.66 22.63
C MET A 549 6.95 20.71 22.45
N GLU A 550 8.04 20.60 23.21
CA GLU A 550 9.22 21.48 23.19
C GLU A 550 10.22 21.11 22.10
N LYS A 551 9.99 20.01 21.36
CA LYS A 551 10.88 19.47 20.31
C LYS A 551 12.31 19.18 20.79
N ARG A 552 12.44 18.68 22.02
CA ARG A 552 13.70 18.22 22.62
C ARG A 552 13.67 16.71 22.90
N LYS A 553 14.82 16.15 23.26
CA LYS A 553 14.88 14.77 23.76
C LYS A 553 14.36 14.73 25.21
N PRO A 554 13.57 13.70 25.58
CA PRO A 554 13.20 13.51 26.98
C PRO A 554 14.41 13.09 27.81
N ASP A 555 14.46 13.54 29.05
CA ASP A 555 15.45 13.15 30.05
C ASP A 555 14.78 12.33 31.15
N PHE A 556 14.99 11.01 31.10
CA PHE A 556 14.47 10.08 32.09
C PHE A 556 15.45 9.79 33.23
N SER A 557 16.62 10.46 33.31
CA SER A 557 17.65 10.17 34.33
C SER A 557 17.21 10.42 35.78
N LYS A 558 16.04 11.03 35.98
CA LYS A 558 15.50 11.43 37.27
C LYS A 558 14.36 10.55 37.79
N PHE A 559 14.01 9.46 37.08
CA PHE A 559 12.84 8.63 37.38
C PHE A 559 13.18 7.15 37.57
#